data_AF-A0A832BQ00-F1
#
_entry.id   AF-A0A832BQ00-F1
#
_cell.length_a   1.000
_cell.length_b   1.000
_cell.length_c   1.000
_cell.angle_alpha   90.00
_cell.angle_beta   90.00
_cell.angle_gamma   90.00
#
_symmetry.space_group_name_H-M   'P 1'
#
loop_
_entity.id
_entity.type
_entity.pdbx_description
1 polymer ?
#
loop_
_entity_poly.entity_id
_entity_poly.type
_entity_poly.pdbx_seq_one_letter_code
_entity_poly.pdbx_strand_id
1 'polypeptide(L)'
;MSKSLSEKIAKELVEKHRGEFISRRDGYVIIKVIEDGRITIVWIRQNPVTRKALELFKKIISKYEHDRLVLLKLYKRADQIRPEGLEIFDEVKYAV
;
A
#
# COMPACT_ATOMS: atom_id res chain seq x y z
N MET A 1 -12.92 6.02 -18.65
CA MET A 1 -11.68 6.40 -17.95
C MET A 1 -10.89 5.14 -17.67
N SER A 2 -9.64 5.03 -18.14
CA SER A 2 -8.78 3.87 -17.83
C SER A 2 -8.48 3.86 -16.33
N LYS A 3 -8.70 2.74 -15.64
CA LYS A 3 -8.29 2.58 -14.23
C LYS A 3 -6.76 2.63 -14.15
N SER A 4 -6.22 3.25 -13.10
CA SER A 4 -4.77 3.26 -12.86
C SER A 4 -4.26 1.84 -12.57
N LEU A 5 -2.97 1.57 -12.82
CA LEU A 5 -2.37 0.26 -12.55
C LEU A 5 -2.50 -0.15 -11.08
N SER A 6 -2.34 0.81 -10.15
CA SER A 6 -2.54 0.56 -8.72
C SER A 6 -3.97 0.14 -8.40
N GLU A 7 -4.97 0.72 -9.05
CA GLU A 7 -6.37 0.34 -8.87
C GLU A 7 -6.68 -1.04 -9.46
N LYS A 8 -6.09 -1.38 -10.60
CA LYS A 8 -6.22 -2.72 -11.19
C LYS A 8 -5.67 -3.80 -10.24
N ILE A 9 -4.44 -3.63 -9.76
CA ILE A 9 -3.79 -4.56 -8.82
C ILE A 9 -4.55 -4.63 -7.50
N ALA A 10 -4.99 -3.48 -6.97
CA ALA A 10 -5.76 -3.44 -5.74
C ALA A 10 -7.06 -4.24 -5.84
N LYS A 11 -7.75 -4.14 -6.99
CA LYS A 11 -8.98 -4.89 -7.25
C LYS A 11 -8.72 -6.41 -7.24
N GLU A 12 -7.68 -6.86 -7.94
CA GLU A 12 -7.30 -8.28 -7.99
C GLU A 12 -6.97 -8.82 -6.58
N LEU A 13 -6.22 -8.06 -5.78
CA LEU A 13 -5.88 -8.44 -4.41
C LEU A 13 -7.11 -8.50 -3.49
N VAL A 14 -8.02 -7.52 -3.59
CA VAL A 14 -9.26 -7.48 -2.82
C VAL A 14 -10.16 -8.67 -3.17
N GLU A 15 -10.32 -8.99 -4.46
CA GLU A 15 -11.12 -10.13 -4.91
C GLU A 15 -10.53 -11.47 -4.44
N LYS A 16 -9.21 -11.62 -4.53
CA LYS A 16 -8.52 -12.86 -4.16
C LYS A 16 -8.50 -13.11 -2.64
N HIS A 17 -8.33 -12.06 -1.83
CA HIS A 17 -8.10 -12.17 -0.39
C HIS A 17 -9.26 -11.65 0.47
N ARG A 18 -10.47 -11.55 -0.10
CA ARG A 18 -11.68 -11.04 0.56
C ARG A 18 -11.43 -9.71 1.29
N GLY A 19 -10.77 -8.79 0.60
CA GLY A 19 -10.34 -7.51 1.16
C GLY A 19 -11.36 -6.38 1.03
N GLU A 20 -10.92 -5.19 1.43
CA GLU A 20 -11.65 -3.94 1.28
C GLU A 20 -10.71 -2.78 0.91
N PHE A 21 -11.26 -1.76 0.27
CA PHE A 21 -10.52 -0.52 -0.03
C PHE A 21 -10.59 0.44 1.15
N ILE A 22 -9.42 0.84 1.66
CA ILE A 22 -9.30 1.88 2.70
C ILE A 22 -9.21 3.27 2.05
N SER A 23 -8.38 3.41 1.00
CA SER A 23 -8.16 4.70 0.34
C SER A 23 -7.85 4.52 -1.13
N ARG A 24 -8.46 5.37 -1.97
CA ARG A 24 -8.29 5.36 -3.43
C ARG A 24 -7.95 6.78 -3.88
N ARG A 25 -6.76 6.96 -4.43
CA ARG A 25 -6.29 8.24 -4.99
C ARG A 25 -5.51 7.97 -6.27
N ASP A 26 -5.35 9.00 -7.08
CA ASP A 26 -4.44 8.91 -8.20
C ASP A 26 -3.00 8.71 -7.69
N GLY A 27 -2.27 7.75 -8.27
CA GLY A 27 -0.91 7.37 -7.87
C GLY A 27 -0.77 6.48 -6.63
N TYR A 28 -1.83 6.22 -5.84
CA TYR A 28 -1.78 5.22 -4.77
C TYR A 28 -3.15 4.62 -4.36
N VAL A 29 -3.12 3.39 -3.87
CA VAL A 29 -4.28 2.74 -3.26
C VAL A 29 -3.86 2.11 -1.93
N ILE A 30 -4.72 2.16 -0.92
CA ILE A 30 -4.56 1.42 0.34
C ILE A 30 -5.72 0.44 0.43
N ILE A 31 -5.39 -0.84 0.61
CA ILE A 31 -6.36 -1.91 0.83
C ILE A 31 -6.07 -2.61 2.14
N LYS A 32 -7.09 -3.24 2.70
CA LYS A 32 -6.97 -4.23 3.76
C LYS A 32 -7.38 -5.58 3.19
N VAL A 33 -6.58 -6.60 3.46
CA VAL A 33 -6.82 -7.97 3.00
C VAL A 33 -6.65 -8.93 4.17
N ILE A 34 -7.31 -10.08 4.10
CA ILE A 34 -7.17 -11.14 5.10
C ILE A 34 -6.41 -12.30 4.45
N GLU A 35 -5.23 -12.61 4.96
CA GLU A 35 -4.38 -13.71 4.50
C GLU A 35 -3.98 -14.56 5.71
N ASP A 36 -4.26 -15.86 5.67
CA ASP A 36 -3.97 -16.81 6.75
C ASP A 36 -4.49 -16.36 8.14
N GLY A 37 -5.68 -15.73 8.16
CA GLY A 37 -6.31 -15.22 9.37
C GLY A 37 -5.71 -13.92 9.91
N ARG A 38 -4.73 -13.33 9.22
CA ARG A 38 -4.09 -12.05 9.60
C ARG A 38 -4.61 -10.90 8.77
N ILE A 39 -4.83 -9.75 9.41
CA ILE A 39 -5.22 -8.50 8.76
C ILE A 39 -3.96 -7.82 8.24
N THR A 40 -3.84 -7.75 6.92
CA THR A 40 -2.72 -7.08 6.25
C THR A 40 -3.21 -5.81 5.57
N ILE A 41 -2.58 -4.67 5.88
CA ILE A 41 -2.78 -3.44 5.12
C ILE A 41 -1.69 -3.34 4.05
N VAL A 42 -2.12 -3.17 2.80
CA VAL A 42 -1.22 -3.04 1.65
C VAL A 42 -1.31 -1.63 1.10
N TRP A 43 -0.16 -0.94 1.04
CA TRP A 43 -0.03 0.35 0.37
C TRP A 43 0.57 0.17 -1.02
N ILE A 44 -0.26 0.34 -2.04
CA ILE A 44 0.09 0.15 -3.43
C ILE A 44 0.44 1.52 -4.03
N ARG A 45 1.68 1.68 -4.49
CA ARG A 45 2.24 2.98 -4.90
C ARG A 45 2.71 2.94 -6.37
N GLN A 46 2.31 3.93 -7.15
CA GLN A 46 2.86 4.17 -8.51
C GLN A 46 3.97 5.23 -8.53
N ASN A 47 4.13 5.97 -7.44
CA ASN A 47 5.12 7.03 -7.31
C ASN A 47 6.04 6.77 -6.11
N PRO A 48 7.29 7.26 -6.13
CA PRO A 48 8.21 7.22 -4.99
C PRO A 48 7.58 7.70 -3.68
N VAL A 49 7.87 7.01 -2.59
CA VAL A 49 7.45 7.43 -1.24
C VAL A 49 8.16 8.72 -0.89
N THR A 50 7.37 9.73 -0.51
CA THR A 50 7.86 10.99 0.05
C THR A 50 7.53 11.03 1.54
N ARG A 51 8.23 11.86 2.30
CA ARG A 51 7.95 12.03 3.75
C ARG A 51 6.48 12.38 4.00
N LYS A 52 5.92 13.32 3.24
CA LYS A 52 4.50 13.71 3.34
C LYS A 52 3.56 12.54 3.03
N ALA A 53 3.88 11.73 2.03
CA ALA A 53 3.06 10.57 1.68
C ALA A 53 3.09 9.51 2.80
N LEU A 54 4.26 9.27 3.40
CA LEU A 54 4.43 8.34 4.52
C LEU A 54 3.69 8.81 5.77
N GLU A 55 3.78 10.10 6.11
CA GLU A 55 3.03 10.68 7.24
C GLU A 55 1.51 10.58 7.02
N LEU A 56 1.03 10.86 5.81
CA LEU A 56 -0.37 10.68 5.46
C LEU A 56 -0.80 9.22 5.57
N PHE A 57 0.02 8.28 5.08
CA PHE A 57 -0.23 6.85 5.20
C PHE A 57 -0.38 6.46 6.67
N LYS A 58 0.59 6.80 7.53
CA LYS A 58 0.55 6.56 8.98
C LYS A 58 -0.73 7.07 9.63
N LYS A 59 -1.15 8.29 9.28
CA LYS A 59 -2.40 8.90 9.80
C LYS A 59 -3.67 8.18 9.33
N ILE A 60 -3.66 7.59 8.13
CA ILE A 60 -4.78 6.80 7.63
C ILE A 60 -4.84 5.47 8.38
N ILE A 61 -3.72 4.73 8.44
CA ILE A 61 -3.69 3.38 8.99
C ILE A 61 -3.82 3.34 10.51
N SER A 62 -3.53 4.43 11.23
CA SER A 62 -3.71 4.51 12.69
C SER A 62 -5.18 4.34 13.15
N LYS A 63 -6.13 4.35 12.22
CA LYS A 63 -7.56 4.13 12.48
C LYS A 63 -8.01 2.69 12.29
N TYR A 64 -7.10 1.80 11.89
CA TYR A 64 -7.39 0.43 11.50
C TYR A 64 -6.50 -0.52 12.29
N GLU A 65 -7.10 -1.53 12.91
CA GLU A 65 -6.35 -2.66 13.45
C GLU A 65 -5.74 -3.48 12.29
N HIS A 66 -4.49 -3.90 12.46
CA HIS A 66 -3.75 -4.68 11.48
C HIS A 66 -2.61 -5.43 12.15
N ASP A 67 -2.30 -6.60 11.62
CA ASP A 67 -1.18 -7.43 12.05
C ASP A 67 0.08 -7.16 11.23
N ARG A 68 -0.09 -6.73 9.96
CA ARG A 68 1.00 -6.53 9.00
C ARG A 68 0.79 -5.31 8.11
N LEU A 69 1.90 -4.67 7.76
CA LEU A 69 2.00 -3.58 6.80
C LEU A 69 2.89 -3.99 5.63
N VAL A 70 2.34 -3.91 4.42
CA VAL A 70 3.06 -4.21 3.17
C VAL A 70 3.09 -2.98 2.28
N LEU A 71 4.27 -2.63 1.76
CA LEU A 71 4.44 -1.64 0.71
C LEU A 71 4.63 -2.33 -0.63
N LEU A 72 3.71 -2.13 -1.58
CA LEU A 72 3.82 -2.63 -2.95
C LEU A 72 4.20 -1.51 -3.90
N LYS A 73 5.43 -1.56 -4.41
CA LYS A 73 6.00 -0.56 -5.32
C LYS A 73 5.77 -0.97 -6.79
N LEU A 74 5.09 -0.09 -7.53
CA LEU A 74 4.86 -0.20 -8.97
C LEU A 74 5.77 0.75 -9.77
N TYR A 75 6.93 1.08 -9.21
CA TYR A 75 7.91 2.01 -9.80
C TYR A 75 9.33 1.53 -9.48
N LYS A 76 10.29 1.94 -10.33
CA LYS A 76 11.73 1.63 -10.16
C LYS A 76 12.55 2.77 -9.55
N ARG A 77 11.97 3.97 -9.48
CA ARG A 77 12.63 5.18 -8.97
C ARG A 77 12.90 5.07 -7.46
N ALA A 78 13.99 5.67 -7.00
CA ALA A 78 14.33 5.73 -5.58
C ALA A 78 13.30 6.56 -4.79
N ASP A 79 13.09 6.19 -3.54
CA ASP A 79 12.24 6.93 -2.61
C ASP A 79 12.89 8.24 -2.15
N GLN A 80 12.06 9.23 -1.84
CA GLN A 80 12.49 10.53 -1.30
C GLN A 80 12.46 10.55 0.23
N ILE A 81 12.74 9.40 0.83
CA ILE A 81 12.87 9.21 2.27
C ILE A 81 14.13 8.38 2.52
N ARG A 82 14.66 8.48 3.74
CA ARG A 82 15.73 7.58 4.15
C ARG A 82 15.18 6.16 4.35
N PRO A 83 16.02 5.12 4.23
CA PRO A 83 15.59 3.73 4.38
C PRO A 83 14.84 3.44 5.68
N GLU A 84 15.20 4.10 6.78
CA GLU A 84 14.57 3.91 8.10
C GLU A 84 13.08 4.29 8.08
N GLY A 85 12.66 5.17 7.15
CA GLY A 85 11.25 5.50 6.96
C GLY A 85 10.41 4.32 6.48
N LEU A 86 11.03 3.29 5.90
CA LEU A 86 10.37 2.08 5.42
C LEU A 86 10.34 0.95 6.46
N GLU A 87 11.02 1.09 7.59
CA GLU A 87 11.06 0.06 8.65
C GLU A 87 9.69 -0.19 9.32
N ILE A 88 8.72 0.69 9.10
CA ILE A 88 7.33 0.45 9.54
C ILE A 88 6.66 -0.69 8.76
N PHE A 89 7.19 -1.08 7.60
CA PHE A 89 6.61 -2.11 6.76
C PHE A 89 7.29 -3.44 7.09
N ASP A 90 6.49 -4.46 7.38
CA ASP A 90 6.98 -5.84 7.51
C ASP A 90 7.54 -6.37 6.18
N GLU A 91 7.03 -5.84 5.06
CA GLU A 91 7.47 -6.29 3.74
C GLU A 91 7.40 -5.17 2.69
N VAL A 92 8.43 -5.09 1.84
CA VAL A 92 8.48 -4.19 0.68
C VAL A 92 8.61 -5.01 -0.60
N LYS A 93 7.58 -5.00 -1.43
CA LYS A 93 7.51 -5.75 -2.70
C LYS A 93 7.62 -4.83 -3.91
N TYR A 94 8.13 -5.37 -5.02
CA TYR A 94 8.23 -4.71 -6.32
C TYR A 94 7.44 -5.52 -7.35
N ALA A 95 6.58 -4.86 -8.13
CA ALA A 95 5.78 -5.53 -9.17
C ALA A 95 6.15 -5.12 -10.61
N VAL A 96 7.28 -4.41 -10.80
CA VAL A 96 7.75 -3.88 -12.10
C VAL A 96 9.25 -4.06 -12.29
#